data_AF-A0A953BK08-F1
#
_entry.id   AF-A0A953BK08-F1
#
_cell.length_a   1.000
_cell.length_b   1.000
_cell.length_c   1.000
_cell.angle_alpha   90.00
_cell.angle_beta   90.00
_cell.angle_gamma   90.00
#
_symmetry.space_group_name_H-M   'P 1'
#
loop_
_entity.id
_entity.type
_entity.pdbx_description
1 polymer ?
#
loop_
_entity_poly.entity_id
_entity_poly.type
_entity_poly.pdbx_seq_one_letter_code
_entity_poly.pdbx_strand_id
1 'polypeptide(L)'
;MSNELSGNSRGGGARAIGGMALFVAAAVCFAALAIVRPAEIGSVQTGIDQCAACGMTIEDSGFAGARVMREGGRTLYYDDLGCMLDAAREKNAVPAIKTFVQDAQDGKWVRAEKAWFVMDAKNRTPMGSGIVAFRTKPAAGAMTFQEVVEKRHAYMKAKYGGE
;
A
#
# COMPACT_ATOMS: atom_id res chain seq x y z
N MET A 1 81.58 -44.35 -5.43
CA MET A 1 80.72 -45.55 -5.33
C MET A 1 79.62 -45.21 -4.33
N SER A 2 78.37 -45.38 -4.79
CA SER A 2 77.09 -45.53 -4.05
C SER A 2 77.24 -45.84 -2.56
N ASN A 3 76.39 -45.39 -1.64
CA ASN A 3 74.94 -45.15 -1.64
C ASN A 3 74.65 -44.50 -0.26
N GLU A 4 73.52 -43.81 -0.08
CA GLU A 4 72.56 -44.07 1.02
C GLU A 4 71.33 -43.16 0.86
N LEU A 5 70.20 -43.77 1.15
CA LEU A 5 68.83 -43.40 0.82
C LEU A 5 68.11 -42.79 2.02
N SER A 6 67.12 -41.95 1.70
CA SER A 6 65.77 -41.92 2.33
C SER A 6 65.55 -41.32 3.74
N GLY A 7 64.44 -40.57 3.87
CA GLY A 7 63.71 -40.33 5.12
C GLY A 7 63.37 -38.85 5.39
N ASN A 8 62.35 -38.27 4.74
CA ASN A 8 60.98 -38.05 5.25
C ASN A 8 60.86 -37.26 6.58
N SER A 9 60.21 -36.08 6.55
CA SER A 9 58.96 -35.90 7.30
C SER A 9 58.19 -34.66 6.86
N ARG A 10 56.87 -34.87 6.71
CA ARG A 10 55.82 -33.90 6.43
C ARG A 10 55.33 -33.25 7.73
N GLY A 11 54.94 -31.98 7.66
CA GLY A 11 53.93 -31.35 8.52
C GLY A 11 53.51 -30.04 7.82
N GLY A 12 52.30 -29.86 7.30
CA GLY A 12 51.00 -30.00 7.97
C GLY A 12 50.90 -28.83 8.98
N GLY A 13 50.27 -27.68 8.72
CA GLY A 13 49.06 -27.41 7.96
C GLY A 13 47.97 -27.04 8.96
N ALA A 14 47.67 -25.74 9.11
CA ALA A 14 46.37 -25.24 9.59
C ALA A 14 46.34 -23.72 9.37
N ARG A 15 45.85 -23.28 8.21
CA ARG A 15 45.48 -21.88 8.00
C ARG A 15 44.24 -21.59 8.85
N ALA A 16 44.28 -20.51 9.63
CA ALA A 16 43.12 -19.98 10.35
C ALA A 16 42.11 -19.43 9.34
N ILE A 17 41.14 -20.25 8.92
CA ILE A 17 40.06 -19.87 7.98
C ILE A 17 38.68 -19.83 8.68
N GLY A 18 38.64 -19.98 10.01
CA GLY A 18 37.39 -20.18 10.76
C GLY A 18 36.63 -18.92 11.18
N GLY A 19 37.26 -17.74 11.18
CA GLY A 19 36.63 -16.51 11.70
C GLY A 19 35.91 -15.66 10.64
N MET A 20 36.39 -15.65 9.41
CA MET A 20 35.90 -14.72 8.38
C MET A 20 34.56 -15.15 7.77
N ALA A 21 34.33 -16.47 7.63
CA ALA A 21 33.11 -16.99 7.00
C ALA A 21 31.84 -16.73 7.83
N LEU A 22 31.96 -16.71 9.16
CA LEU A 22 30.83 -16.51 10.07
C LEU A 22 30.34 -15.05 10.10
N PHE A 23 31.25 -14.08 9.99
CA PHE A 23 30.92 -12.66 9.90
C PHE A 23 30.32 -12.28 8.54
N VAL A 24 30.81 -12.88 7.45
CA VAL A 24 30.27 -12.66 6.10
C VAL A 24 28.85 -13.22 5.98
N ALA A 25 28.58 -14.41 6.54
CA ALA A 25 27.24 -15.01 6.52
C ALA A 25 26.23 -14.17 7.33
N ALA A 26 26.61 -13.64 8.48
CA ALA A 26 25.74 -12.76 9.29
C ALA A 26 25.43 -11.43 8.59
N ALA A 27 26.40 -10.82 7.89
CA ALA A 27 26.21 -9.58 7.13
C ALA A 27 25.31 -9.78 5.89
N VAL A 28 25.42 -10.93 5.21
CA VAL A 28 24.55 -11.27 4.06
C VAL A 28 23.11 -11.53 4.51
N CYS A 29 22.89 -12.17 5.66
CA CYS A 29 21.55 -12.33 6.24
C CYS A 29 20.93 -11.00 6.70
N PHE A 30 21.72 -10.08 7.28
CA PHE A 30 21.22 -8.76 7.68
C PHE A 30 20.85 -7.88 6.48
N ALA A 31 21.58 -7.99 5.37
CA ALA A 31 21.26 -7.25 4.13
C ALA A 31 19.99 -7.77 3.42
N ALA A 32 19.72 -9.07 3.50
CA ALA A 32 18.53 -9.68 2.88
C ALA A 32 17.20 -9.30 3.57
N LEU A 33 17.22 -9.00 4.87
CA LEU A 33 16.03 -8.55 5.63
C LEU A 33 15.67 -7.07 5.40
N ALA A 34 16.53 -6.28 4.76
CA ALA A 34 16.38 -4.82 4.67
C ALA A 34 15.70 -4.30 3.39
N ILE A 35 15.27 -5.17 2.45
CA ILE A 35 14.68 -4.73 1.16
C ILE A 35 13.18 -4.98 1.09
N VAL A 36 12.46 -4.86 2.21
CA VAL A 36 11.01 -4.60 2.13
C VAL A 36 10.84 -3.10 1.90
N ARG A 37 10.95 -2.68 0.63
CA ARG A 37 10.58 -1.30 0.27
C ARG A 37 9.12 -1.09 0.65
N PRO A 38 8.77 0.00 1.35
CA PRO A 38 7.36 0.32 1.54
C PRO A 38 6.72 0.36 0.16
N ALA A 39 5.59 -0.33 -0.02
CA ALA A 39 4.80 -0.19 -1.24
C ALA A 39 4.53 1.31 -1.45
N GLU A 40 5.20 1.89 -2.45
CA GLU A 40 4.95 3.24 -2.91
C GLU A 40 3.73 3.18 -3.82
N ILE A 41 2.84 4.16 -3.66
CA ILE A 41 1.68 4.27 -4.53
C ILE A 41 2.14 4.82 -5.87
N GLY A 42 1.75 4.14 -6.95
CA GLY A 42 1.94 4.66 -8.30
C GLY A 42 0.95 5.79 -8.62
N SER A 43 1.14 6.41 -9.78
CA SER A 43 0.11 7.26 -10.37
C SER A 43 -1.03 6.40 -10.91
N VAL A 44 -2.28 6.87 -10.77
CA VAL A 44 -3.38 6.35 -11.59
C VAL A 44 -3.14 6.78 -13.03
N GLN A 45 -3.21 5.83 -13.97
CA GLN A 45 -3.25 6.11 -15.39
C GLN A 45 -4.71 6.30 -15.81
N THR A 46 -5.13 7.55 -15.92
CA THR A 46 -6.50 7.87 -16.34
C THR A 46 -6.78 7.35 -17.74
N GLY A 47 -8.01 6.89 -17.98
CA GLY A 47 -8.41 6.25 -19.24
C GLY A 47 -7.87 4.82 -19.44
N ILE A 48 -7.09 4.29 -18.49
CA ILE A 48 -6.48 2.95 -18.56
C ILE A 48 -6.82 2.13 -17.32
N ASP A 49 -6.49 2.64 -16.14
CA ASP A 49 -6.72 1.93 -14.88
C ASP A 49 -8.23 1.81 -14.60
N GLN A 50 -8.64 0.68 -14.04
CA GLN A 50 -10.03 0.40 -13.70
C GLN A 50 -10.25 0.41 -12.19
N CYS A 51 -11.42 0.91 -11.78
CA CYS A 51 -11.88 0.82 -10.41
C CYS A 51 -12.05 -0.64 -9.99
N ALA A 52 -11.40 -1.02 -8.90
CA ALA A 52 -11.43 -2.39 -8.37
C ALA A 52 -12.80 -2.82 -7.83
N ALA A 53 -13.75 -1.88 -7.64
CA ALA A 53 -15.09 -2.18 -7.15
C ALA A 53 -16.13 -2.27 -8.28
N CYS A 54 -16.25 -1.25 -9.14
CA CYS A 54 -17.27 -1.21 -10.19
C CYS A 54 -16.78 -1.67 -11.57
N GLY A 55 -15.47 -1.81 -11.77
CA GLY A 55 -14.86 -2.17 -13.06
C GLY A 55 -14.84 -1.05 -14.10
N MET A 56 -15.37 0.14 -13.80
CA MET A 56 -15.32 1.29 -14.69
C MET A 56 -13.89 1.84 -14.80
N THR A 57 -13.55 2.37 -15.97
CA THR A 57 -12.29 3.09 -16.19
C THR A 57 -12.23 4.35 -15.33
N ILE A 58 -11.08 4.62 -14.71
CA ILE A 58 -10.85 5.83 -13.94
C ILE A 58 -10.55 6.96 -14.92
N GLU A 59 -11.51 7.85 -15.15
CA GLU A 59 -11.36 9.00 -16.05
C GLU A 59 -10.87 10.26 -15.34
N ASP A 60 -11.25 10.43 -14.07
CA ASP A 60 -10.87 11.56 -13.23
C ASP A 60 -10.20 11.07 -11.96
N SER A 61 -8.90 11.31 -11.83
CA SER A 61 -8.16 10.87 -10.67
C SER A 61 -8.42 11.71 -9.42
N GLY A 62 -9.00 12.92 -9.55
CA GLY A 62 -9.25 13.83 -8.42
C GLY A 62 -10.20 13.28 -7.35
N PHE A 63 -10.94 12.22 -7.67
CA PHE A 63 -11.82 11.48 -6.75
C PHE A 63 -11.27 10.09 -6.39
N ALA A 64 -10.07 9.77 -6.86
CA ALA A 64 -9.54 8.43 -6.76
C ALA A 64 -9.12 8.06 -5.34
N GLY A 65 -9.44 6.82 -4.99
CA GLY A 65 -8.95 6.15 -3.79
C GLY A 65 -7.95 5.07 -4.16
N ALA A 66 -7.07 4.73 -3.22
CA ALA A 66 -6.15 3.62 -3.39
C ALA A 66 -5.94 2.87 -2.07
N ARG A 67 -5.95 1.54 -2.15
CA ARG A 67 -5.69 0.65 -1.01
C ARG A 67 -4.54 -0.28 -1.34
N VAL A 68 -3.49 -0.20 -0.53
CA VAL A 68 -2.35 -1.14 -0.59
C VAL A 68 -2.72 -2.37 0.21
N MET A 69 -2.96 -3.49 -0.44
CA MET A 69 -3.49 -4.69 0.18
C MET A 69 -2.42 -5.42 0.99
N ARG A 70 -2.82 -6.03 2.11
CA ARG A 70 -1.91 -6.83 2.95
C ARG A 70 -1.40 -8.07 2.24
N GLU A 71 -2.27 -8.71 1.47
CA GLU A 71 -1.95 -9.92 0.71
C GLU A 71 -1.44 -9.53 -0.68
N GLY A 72 -0.29 -10.09 -1.07
CA GLY A 72 0.34 -9.87 -2.37
C GLY A 72 0.92 -8.48 -2.61
N GLY A 73 0.74 -7.52 -1.69
CA GLY A 73 1.28 -6.16 -1.80
C GLY A 73 0.70 -5.35 -2.98
N ARG A 74 -0.37 -5.84 -3.61
CA ARG A 74 -1.01 -5.17 -4.75
C ARG A 74 -1.72 -3.90 -4.29
N THR A 75 -1.69 -2.87 -5.14
CA THR A 75 -2.51 -1.67 -4.95
C THR A 75 -3.80 -1.82 -5.74
N LEU A 76 -4.94 -1.56 -5.08
CA LEU A 76 -6.24 -1.44 -5.73
C LEU A 76 -6.57 0.04 -5.85
N TYR A 77 -6.95 0.46 -7.06
CA TYR A 77 -7.42 1.82 -7.34
C TYR A 77 -8.94 1.85 -7.43
N TYR A 78 -9.51 2.99 -7.10
CA TYR A 78 -10.95 3.25 -7.10
C TYR A 78 -11.17 4.61 -7.76
N ASP A 79 -12.17 4.70 -8.63
CA ASP A 79 -12.58 5.94 -9.31
C ASP A 79 -13.30 6.92 -8.36
N ASP A 80 -13.99 6.37 -7.35
CA ASP A 80 -14.79 7.11 -6.39
C ASP A 80 -14.53 6.61 -4.96
N LEU A 81 -14.44 7.53 -4.01
CA LEU A 81 -14.19 7.18 -2.61
C LEU A 81 -15.32 6.35 -1.99
N GLY A 82 -16.57 6.51 -2.42
CA GLY A 82 -17.68 5.65 -2.01
C GLY A 82 -17.45 4.20 -2.41
N CYS A 83 -16.98 3.95 -3.64
CA CYS A 83 -16.61 2.60 -4.11
C CYS A 83 -15.50 1.99 -3.23
N MET A 84 -14.47 2.77 -2.90
CA MET A 84 -13.39 2.32 -2.02
C MET A 84 -13.89 1.93 -0.63
N LEU A 85 -14.75 2.76 -0.03
CA LEU A 85 -15.28 2.55 1.31
C LEU A 85 -16.25 1.38 1.38
N ASP A 86 -17.08 1.21 0.35
CA ASP A 86 -18.04 0.10 0.28
C ASP A 86 -17.31 -1.24 0.07
N ALA A 87 -16.32 -1.28 -0.83
CA ALA A 87 -15.47 -2.47 -1.02
C ALA A 87 -14.68 -2.84 0.25
N ALA A 88 -14.35 -1.87 1.10
CA ALA A 88 -13.66 -2.13 2.36
C ALA A 88 -14.55 -2.78 3.43
N ARG A 89 -15.88 -2.69 3.30
CA ARG A 89 -16.85 -3.24 4.24
C ARG A 89 -17.25 -4.68 3.92
N GLU A 90 -17.00 -5.16 2.70
CA GLU A 90 -17.40 -6.51 2.30
C GLU A 90 -16.88 -7.57 3.28
N LYS A 91 -17.70 -8.58 3.59
CA LYS A 91 -17.40 -9.61 4.59
C LYS A 91 -16.05 -10.31 4.39
N ASN A 92 -15.63 -10.43 3.14
CA ASN A 92 -14.38 -11.09 2.74
C ASN A 92 -13.31 -10.07 2.29
N ALA A 93 -13.47 -8.78 2.63
CA ALA A 93 -12.53 -7.75 2.25
C ALA A 93 -11.17 -8.01 2.90
N VAL A 94 -10.14 -8.15 2.06
CA VAL A 94 -8.77 -8.24 2.55
C VAL A 94 -8.38 -6.89 3.18
N PRO A 95 -7.75 -6.89 4.37
CA PRO A 95 -7.29 -5.66 4.99
C PRO A 95 -6.23 -4.96 4.13
N ALA A 96 -6.28 -3.63 4.13
CA ALA A 96 -5.24 -2.80 3.54
C ALA A 96 -4.17 -2.46 4.59
N ILE A 97 -2.90 -2.41 4.18
CA ILE A 97 -1.79 -1.90 5.01
C ILE A 97 -1.84 -0.37 5.05
N LYS A 98 -2.18 0.25 3.91
CA LYS A 98 -2.29 1.71 3.77
C LYS A 98 -3.46 2.05 2.87
N THR A 99 -4.12 3.16 3.17
CA THR A 99 -5.19 3.75 2.35
C THR A 99 -4.79 5.17 2.00
N PHE A 100 -4.98 5.53 0.74
CA PHE A 100 -4.66 6.85 0.21
C PHE A 100 -5.83 7.38 -0.60
N VAL A 101 -5.88 8.70 -0.69
CA VAL A 101 -6.89 9.46 -1.43
C VAL A 101 -6.21 10.61 -2.15
N GLN A 102 -6.73 11.01 -3.31
CA GLN A 102 -6.24 12.20 -3.98
C GLN A 102 -6.84 13.47 -3.35
N ASP A 103 -6.00 14.48 -3.16
CA ASP A 103 -6.44 15.82 -2.80
C ASP A 103 -7.18 16.44 -3.98
N ALA A 104 -8.44 16.81 -3.80
CA ALA A 104 -9.27 17.32 -4.88
C ALA A 104 -8.78 18.64 -5.49
N GLN A 105 -7.84 19.33 -4.83
CA GLN A 105 -7.26 20.58 -5.34
C GLN A 105 -6.14 20.35 -6.35
N ASP A 106 -5.26 19.36 -6.12
CA ASP A 106 -4.05 19.18 -6.93
C ASP A 106 -3.74 17.73 -7.32
N GLY A 107 -4.65 16.80 -7.04
CA GLY A 107 -4.54 15.38 -7.40
C GLY A 107 -3.45 14.61 -6.65
N LYS A 108 -2.75 15.24 -5.69
CA LYS A 108 -1.68 14.54 -4.98
C LYS A 108 -2.23 13.54 -3.99
N TRP A 109 -1.56 12.41 -3.89
CA TRP A 109 -1.87 11.39 -2.91
C TRP A 109 -1.62 11.87 -1.48
N VAL A 110 -2.60 11.63 -0.62
CA VAL A 110 -2.55 11.87 0.82
C VAL A 110 -2.93 10.57 1.52
N ARG A 111 -2.29 10.26 2.66
CA ARG A 111 -2.73 9.15 3.49
C ARG A 111 -4.12 9.46 4.04
N ALA A 112 -5.05 8.52 3.91
CA ALA A 112 -6.45 8.76 4.24
C ALA A 112 -6.63 9.23 5.69
N GLU A 113 -5.85 8.69 6.64
CA GLU A 113 -5.90 9.10 8.04
C GLU A 113 -5.42 10.54 8.31
N LYS A 114 -4.76 11.18 7.33
CA LYS A 114 -4.27 12.56 7.40
C LYS A 114 -5.09 13.53 6.52
N ALA A 115 -6.05 13.01 5.75
CA ALA A 115 -6.90 13.81 4.89
C ALA A 115 -8.17 14.25 5.63
N TRP A 116 -8.84 15.24 5.05
CA TRP A 116 -10.16 15.71 5.45
C TRP A 116 -11.16 15.40 4.36
N PHE A 117 -12.38 15.08 4.75
CA PHE A 117 -13.40 14.61 3.83
C PHE A 117 -14.65 15.48 3.94
N VAL A 118 -15.29 15.72 2.80
CA VAL A 118 -16.64 16.29 2.73
C VAL A 118 -17.52 15.31 1.98
N MET A 119 -18.70 15.01 2.52
CA MET A 119 -19.71 14.21 1.85
C MET A 119 -20.98 15.03 1.72
N ASP A 120 -21.27 15.46 0.49
CA ASP A 120 -22.45 16.23 0.09
C ASP A 120 -22.95 15.73 -1.26
N ALA A 121 -24.26 15.48 -1.39
CA ALA A 121 -24.88 15.02 -2.63
C ALA A 121 -24.75 16.01 -3.80
N LYS A 122 -24.41 17.27 -3.53
CA LYS A 122 -24.12 18.29 -4.55
C LYS A 122 -22.75 18.10 -5.20
N ASN A 123 -21.82 17.39 -4.54
CA ASN A 123 -20.52 17.09 -5.13
C ASN A 123 -20.71 16.06 -6.23
N ARG A 124 -20.33 16.42 -7.47
CA ARG A 124 -20.38 15.50 -8.60
C ARG A 124 -19.14 14.62 -8.56
N THR A 125 -19.30 13.40 -8.10
CA THR A 125 -18.24 12.38 -8.10
C THR A 125 -18.59 11.28 -9.13
N PRO A 126 -17.59 10.53 -9.65
CA PRO A 126 -17.81 9.58 -10.74
C PRO A 126 -18.94 8.58 -10.49
N MET A 127 -19.08 8.10 -9.25
CA MET A 127 -20.12 7.14 -8.85
C MET A 127 -21.17 7.75 -7.92
N GLY A 128 -21.23 9.09 -7.83
CA GLY A 128 -22.26 9.82 -7.10
C GLY A 128 -22.26 9.61 -5.58
N SER A 129 -21.13 9.22 -4.98
CA SER A 129 -21.01 9.16 -3.52
C SER A 129 -21.06 10.54 -2.86
N GLY A 130 -20.66 11.58 -3.60
CA GLY A 130 -20.54 12.94 -3.09
C GLY A 130 -19.35 13.15 -2.14
N ILE A 131 -18.46 12.16 -2.03
CA ILE A 131 -17.31 12.19 -1.12
C ILE A 131 -16.10 12.78 -1.84
N VAL A 132 -15.53 13.83 -1.25
CA VAL A 132 -14.34 14.53 -1.76
C VAL A 132 -13.32 14.63 -0.65
N ALA A 133 -12.04 14.38 -0.97
CA ALA A 133 -10.93 14.44 -0.02
C ALA A 133 -10.06 15.67 -0.23
N PHE A 134 -9.52 16.18 0.87
CA PHE A 134 -8.68 17.36 0.91
C PHE A 134 -7.46 17.14 1.81
N ARG A 135 -6.30 17.59 1.37
CA ARG A 135 -5.09 17.59 2.22
C ARG A 135 -5.19 18.57 3.38
N THR A 136 -5.84 19.71 3.14
CA THR A 136 -6.05 20.78 4.14
C THR A 136 -7.51 20.81 4.58
N LYS A 137 -7.76 21.11 5.85
CA LYS A 137 -9.11 21.12 6.42
C LYS A 137 -10.01 22.16 5.71
N PRO A 138 -11.12 21.74 5.08
CA PRO A 138 -12.09 22.65 4.51
C PRO A 138 -12.82 23.47 5.59
N ALA A 139 -13.37 24.63 5.20
CA ALA A 139 -14.05 25.54 6.12
C ALA A 139 -15.35 24.96 6.74
N ALA A 140 -16.01 24.04 6.04
CA ALA A 140 -17.26 23.44 6.48
C ALA A 140 -17.34 21.97 6.09
N GLY A 141 -18.11 21.19 6.87
CA GLY A 141 -18.40 19.78 6.57
C GLY A 141 -17.20 18.85 6.64
N ALA A 142 -16.07 19.31 7.19
CA ALA A 142 -14.84 18.54 7.30
C ALA A 142 -15.01 17.38 8.28
N MET A 143 -14.74 16.18 7.79
CA MET A 143 -14.72 14.92 8.53
C MET A 143 -13.33 14.31 8.47
N THR A 144 -12.96 13.60 9.53
CA THR A 144 -11.85 12.65 9.53
C THR A 144 -12.20 11.42 8.68
N PHE A 145 -11.20 10.56 8.46
CA PHE A 145 -11.42 9.31 7.73
C PHE A 145 -12.46 8.40 8.40
N GLN A 146 -12.40 8.29 9.73
CA GLN A 146 -13.34 7.44 10.48
C GLN A 146 -14.78 7.97 10.38
N GLU A 147 -14.97 9.28 10.51
CA GLU A 147 -16.29 9.91 10.44
C GLU A 147 -16.92 9.76 9.04
N VAL A 148 -16.14 9.89 7.95
CA VAL A 148 -16.70 9.69 6.60
C VAL A 148 -17.01 8.21 6.32
N VAL A 149 -16.22 7.27 6.85
CA VAL A 149 -16.51 5.83 6.79
C VAL A 149 -17.86 5.53 7.45
N GLU A 150 -18.05 6.02 8.67
CA GLU A 150 -19.28 5.84 9.44
C GLU A 150 -20.47 6.49 8.77
N LYS A 151 -20.32 7.74 8.28
CA LYS A 151 -21.37 8.45 7.56
C LYS A 151 -21.75 7.73 6.27
N ARG A 152 -20.78 7.25 5.49
CA ARG A 152 -21.05 6.47 4.26
C ARG A 152 -21.76 5.17 4.61
N HIS A 153 -21.32 4.47 5.64
CA HIS A 153 -21.97 3.24 6.08
C HIS A 153 -23.44 3.49 6.49
N ALA A 154 -23.69 4.52 7.31
CA ALA A 154 -25.05 4.88 7.72
C ALA A 154 -25.93 5.23 6.50
N TYR A 155 -25.38 5.97 5.53
CA TYR A 155 -26.06 6.27 4.27
C TYR A 155 -26.44 5.00 3.49
N MET A 156 -25.50 4.07 3.34
CA MET A 156 -25.74 2.82 2.60
C MET A 156 -26.80 1.96 3.28
N LYS A 157 -26.73 1.82 4.61
CA LYS A 157 -27.72 1.10 5.41
C LYS A 157 -29.11 1.72 5.26
N ALA A 158 -29.22 3.04 5.36
CA ALA A 158 -30.50 3.74 5.25
C ALA A 158 -31.11 3.68 3.84
N LYS A 159 -30.27 3.68 2.80
CA LYS A 159 -30.75 3.73 1.40
C LYS A 159 -31.04 2.35 0.80
N TYR A 160 -30.21 1.36 1.08
CA TYR A 160 -30.25 0.07 0.39
C TYR A 160 -30.64 -1.10 1.30
N GLY A 161 -30.55 -0.94 2.62
CA GLY A 161 -30.71 -2.04 3.57
C GLY A 161 -29.52 -3.02 3.53
N GLY A 162 -29.12 -3.54 4.70
CA GLY A 162 -28.01 -4.49 4.82
C GLY A 162 -27.05 -4.16 5.96
N GLU A 163 -26.43 -5.20 6.52
CA GLU A 163 -25.33 -5.15 7.50
C GLU A 163 -24.02 -5.61 6.85
#